data_AF-X1R5R5-F1
#
_entry.id   AF-X1R5R5-F1
#
_cell.length_a   1.000
_cell.length_b   1.000
_cell.length_c   1.000
_cell.angle_alpha   90.00
_cell.angle_beta   90.00
_cell.angle_gamma   90.00
#
_symmetry.space_group_name_H-M   'P 1'
#
loop_
_entity.id
_entity.type
_entity.pdbx_description
1 polymer ?
#
loop_
_entity_poly.entity_id
_entity_poly.type
_entity_poly.pdbx_seq_one_letter_code
_entity_poly.pdbx_strand_id
1 'polypeptide(L)'
;MPTLDEMASKGFDIYSAKIPTMHESYRASEGRAKAAFAALPFGPTRTRAYERAWAFMPGHYVARVTPEAAGRWKSRWVAKMREGR
;
A
#
# COMPACT_ATOMS: atom_id res chain seq x y z
N MET A 1 6.50 -7.25 28.70
CA MET A 1 6.38 -6.40 27.50
C MET A 1 7.01 -7.15 26.34
N PRO A 2 6.36 -7.27 25.18
CA PRO A 2 6.94 -8.03 24.06
C PRO A 2 8.25 -7.41 23.60
N THR A 3 9.16 -8.25 23.14
CA THR A 3 10.41 -7.86 22.50
C THR A 3 10.15 -7.23 21.13
N LEU A 4 11.13 -6.49 20.60
CA LEU A 4 11.04 -5.93 19.25
C LEU A 4 10.84 -7.02 18.18
N ASP A 5 11.49 -8.17 18.34
CA ASP A 5 11.40 -9.26 17.37
C ASP A 5 10.03 -9.96 17.42
N GLU A 6 9.43 -10.10 18.60
CA GLU A 6 8.05 -10.59 18.75
C GLU A 6 7.04 -9.63 18.11
N MET A 7 7.20 -8.32 18.34
CA MET A 7 6.35 -7.30 17.71
C MET A 7 6.48 -7.31 16.18
N ALA A 8 7.72 -7.39 15.68
CA ALA A 8 8.01 -7.44 14.26
C ALA A 8 7.48 -8.72 13.61
N SER A 9 7.55 -9.86 14.30
CA SER A 9 7.03 -11.13 13.79
C SER A 9 5.50 -11.11 13.72
N LYS A 10 4.82 -10.62 14.77
CA LYS A 10 3.37 -10.42 14.74
C LYS A 10 2.93 -9.52 13.59
N GLY A 11 3.64 -8.41 13.37
CA GLY A 11 3.31 -7.51 12.27
C GLY A 11 3.58 -8.12 10.88
N PHE A 12 4.61 -8.97 10.77
CA PHE A 12 4.90 -9.73 9.55
C PHE A 12 3.75 -10.68 9.21
N ASP A 13 3.24 -11.42 10.20
CA ASP A 13 2.12 -12.36 9.99
C ASP A 13 0.86 -11.62 9.53
N ILE A 14 0.53 -10.51 10.20
CA ILE A 14 -0.62 -9.67 9.85
C ILE A 14 -0.47 -9.09 8.43
N TYR A 15 0.70 -8.56 8.08
CA TYR A 15 0.95 -8.03 6.75
C TYR A 15 0.77 -9.15 5.71
N SER A 16 1.44 -10.29 5.93
CA SER A 16 1.42 -11.43 5.01
C SER A 16 0.00 -11.91 4.72
N ALA A 17 -0.82 -12.04 5.78
CA ALA A 17 -2.23 -12.42 5.65
C ALA A 17 -3.08 -11.39 4.88
N LYS A 18 -2.71 -10.11 4.90
CA LYS A 18 -3.45 -9.05 4.21
C LYS A 18 -3.16 -8.95 2.73
N ILE A 19 -1.97 -9.39 2.26
CA ILE A 19 -1.53 -9.22 0.88
C ILE A 19 -2.59 -9.62 -0.16
N PRO A 20 -3.25 -10.80 -0.07
CA PRO A 20 -4.29 -11.18 -1.03
C PRO A 20 -5.47 -10.18 -1.04
N THR A 21 -5.99 -9.86 0.15
CA THR A 21 -7.12 -8.93 0.30
C THR A 21 -6.78 -7.49 -0.08
N MET A 22 -5.50 -7.10 -0.02
CA MET A 22 -5.04 -5.77 -0.42
C MET A 22 -5.23 -5.54 -1.92
N HIS A 23 -5.04 -6.55 -2.76
CA HIS A 23 -5.24 -6.45 -4.21
C HIS A 23 -6.72 -6.26 -4.54
N GLU A 24 -7.59 -7.07 -3.92
CA GLU A 24 -9.04 -7.00 -4.11
C GLU A 24 -9.60 -5.67 -3.63
N SER A 25 -9.21 -5.25 -2.42
CA SER A 25 -9.63 -3.98 -1.84
C SER A 25 -9.20 -2.78 -2.68
N TYR A 26 -8.00 -2.83 -3.26
CA TYR A 26 -7.51 -1.79 -4.15
C TYR A 26 -8.41 -1.65 -5.39
N ARG A 27 -8.72 -2.76 -6.07
CA ARG A 27 -9.63 -2.76 -7.23
C ARG A 27 -11.04 -2.31 -6.85
N ALA A 28 -11.57 -2.78 -5.73
CA ALA A 28 -12.90 -2.39 -5.24
C ALA A 28 -12.99 -0.91 -4.85
N SER A 29 -11.86 -0.23 -4.60
CA SER A 29 -11.82 1.20 -4.28
C SER A 29 -11.83 2.12 -5.50
N GLU A 30 -11.61 1.58 -6.71
CA GLU A 30 -11.38 2.36 -7.93
C GLU A 30 -12.51 3.35 -8.24
N GLY A 31 -13.77 2.89 -8.19
CA GLY A 31 -14.93 3.75 -8.46
C GLY A 31 -15.03 4.93 -7.50
N ARG A 32 -14.79 4.69 -6.20
CA ARG A 32 -14.79 5.76 -5.18
C ARG A 32 -13.62 6.73 -5.38
N ALA A 33 -12.44 6.22 -5.71
CA ALA A 33 -11.27 7.06 -5.98
C ALA A 33 -11.49 7.98 -7.19
N LYS A 34 -12.05 7.45 -8.29
CA LYS A 34 -12.38 8.23 -9.49
C LYS A 34 -13.45 9.28 -9.21
N ALA A 35 -14.52 8.91 -8.50
CA ALA A 35 -15.59 9.84 -8.14
C ALA A 35 -15.08 10.98 -7.24
N ALA A 36 -14.28 10.65 -6.21
CA ALA A 36 -13.68 11.64 -5.33
C ALA A 36 -12.71 12.56 -6.09
N PHE A 37 -11.90 12.02 -7.01
CA PHE A 37 -10.99 12.82 -7.82
C PHE A 37 -11.74 13.80 -8.73
N ALA A 38 -12.84 13.36 -9.35
CA ALA A 38 -13.66 14.21 -10.22
C ALA A 38 -14.31 15.40 -9.49
N ALA A 39 -14.49 15.31 -8.17
CA ALA A 39 -15.02 16.39 -7.35
C ALA A 39 -13.96 17.45 -6.97
N LEU A 40 -12.69 17.20 -7.23
CA LEU A 40 -11.61 18.13 -6.89
C LEU A 40 -11.43 19.19 -7.99
N PRO A 41 -11.11 20.45 -7.64
CA PRO A 41 -10.99 21.55 -8.60
C PRO A 41 -9.62 21.54 -9.32
N PHE A 42 -9.20 20.38 -9.85
CA PHE A 42 -7.96 20.29 -10.60
C PHE A 42 -8.12 20.84 -12.02
N GLY A 43 -7.11 21.58 -12.48
CA GLY A 43 -7.05 22.05 -13.86
C GLY A 43 -6.92 20.90 -14.87
N PRO A 44 -7.30 21.13 -16.14
CA PRO A 44 -7.46 20.10 -17.16
C PRO A 44 -6.18 19.28 -17.41
N THR A 45 -5.00 19.89 -17.30
CA THR A 45 -3.71 19.20 -17.45
C THR A 45 -3.51 18.12 -16.37
N ARG A 46 -3.80 18.43 -15.10
CA ARG A 46 -3.67 17.47 -13.99
C ARG A 46 -4.71 16.37 -14.10
N THR A 47 -5.95 16.73 -14.43
CA THR A 47 -7.04 15.77 -14.64
C THR A 47 -6.67 14.73 -15.69
N ARG A 48 -6.28 15.18 -16.90
CA ARG A 48 -5.87 14.28 -17.99
C ARG A 48 -4.66 13.41 -17.64
N ALA A 49 -3.68 13.97 -16.92
CA ALA A 49 -2.51 13.21 -16.49
C ALA A 49 -2.88 12.07 -15.52
N TYR A 50 -3.76 12.36 -14.55
CA TYR A 50 -4.22 11.37 -13.59
C TYR A 50 -5.14 10.33 -14.23
N GLU A 51 -6.02 10.74 -15.15
CA GLU A 51 -6.90 9.85 -15.89
C GLU A 51 -6.14 8.79 -16.68
N ARG A 52 -5.06 9.19 -17.36
CA ARG A 52 -4.17 8.26 -18.07
C ARG A 52 -3.50 7.25 -17.13
N ALA A 53 -3.22 7.65 -15.89
CA ALA A 53 -2.60 6.77 -14.91
C ALA A 53 -3.55 5.66 -14.43
N TRP A 54 -4.87 5.84 -14.51
CA TRP A 54 -5.84 4.84 -14.03
C TRP A 54 -5.69 3.47 -14.68
N ALA A 55 -5.32 3.41 -15.95
CA ALA A 55 -5.09 2.15 -16.64
C ALA A 55 -3.83 1.41 -16.13
N PHE A 56 -2.85 2.14 -15.60
CA PHE A 56 -1.56 1.60 -15.16
C PHE A 56 -1.54 1.25 -13.66
N MET A 57 -2.22 2.05 -12.84
CA MET A 57 -2.15 2.01 -11.39
C MET A 57 -2.49 0.63 -10.77
N PRO A 58 -3.52 -0.11 -11.21
CA PRO A 58 -3.82 -1.43 -10.66
C PRO A 58 -2.71 -2.46 -10.86
N GLY A 59 -2.16 -2.55 -12.08
CA GLY A 59 -1.06 -3.47 -12.38
C GLY A 59 0.20 -3.10 -11.59
N HIS A 60 0.48 -1.81 -11.51
CA HIS A 60 1.61 -1.30 -10.74
C HIS A 60 1.47 -1.56 -9.22
N TYR A 61 0.26 -1.48 -8.67
CA TYR A 61 0.01 -1.81 -7.27
C TYR A 61 0.28 -3.29 -6.98
N VAL A 62 -0.28 -4.19 -7.81
CA VAL A 62 -0.05 -5.65 -7.68
C VAL A 62 1.44 -5.98 -7.76
N ALA A 63 2.18 -5.36 -8.67
CA ALA A 63 3.62 -5.57 -8.82
C ALA A 63 4.45 -5.18 -7.58
N ARG A 64 3.92 -4.32 -6.69
CA ARG A 64 4.62 -3.88 -5.46
C ARG A 64 4.16 -4.59 -4.19
N VAL A 65 2.89 -5.00 -4.15
CA VAL A 65 2.30 -5.71 -3.02
C VAL A 65 2.50 -7.21 -3.24
N THR A 66 3.74 -7.65 -3.08
CA THR A 66 4.18 -9.05 -3.27
C THR A 66 4.33 -9.77 -1.93
N PRO A 67 4.38 -11.11 -1.89
CA PRO A 67 4.64 -11.87 -0.66
C PRO A 67 5.89 -11.40 0.10
N GLU A 68 6.94 -10.99 -0.61
CA GLU A 68 8.20 -10.51 -0.03
C GLU A 68 8.07 -9.11 0.60
N ALA A 69 6.97 -8.38 0.33
CA ALA A 69 6.73 -7.07 0.90
C ALA A 69 6.64 -7.12 2.43
N ALA A 70 6.07 -8.19 3.00
CA ALA A 70 6.01 -8.39 4.44
C ALA A 70 7.42 -8.52 5.05
N GLY A 71 8.32 -9.25 4.38
CA GLY A 71 9.72 -9.39 4.82
C GLY A 71 10.46 -8.05 4.77
N ARG A 72 10.30 -7.28 3.69
CA ARG A 72 10.86 -5.92 3.58
C ARG A 72 10.33 -5.00 4.67
N TRP A 73 9.03 -5.09 4.96
CA TRP A 73 8.39 -4.33 6.03
C TRP A 73 9.02 -4.67 7.40
N LYS A 74 9.16 -5.97 7.72
CA LYS A 74 9.73 -6.43 8.99
C LYS A 74 11.13 -5.87 9.21
N SER A 75 12.01 -6.01 8.23
CA SER A 75 13.41 -5.53 8.33
C SER A 75 13.50 -4.03 8.53
N ARG A 76 12.72 -3.24 7.77
CA ARG A 76 12.71 -1.78 7.88
C ARG A 76 12.12 -1.30 9.20
N TRP A 77 11.06 -1.96 9.67
CA TRP A 77 10.44 -1.63 10.95
C TRP A 77 11.41 -1.89 12.11
N VAL A 78 12.07 -3.05 12.15
CA VAL A 78 13.07 -3.36 13.17
C VAL A 78 14.22 -2.35 13.14
N ALA A 79 14.76 -2.05 11.96
CA ALA A 79 15.81 -1.04 11.80
C ALA A 79 15.35 0.31 12.38
N LYS A 80 14.14 0.77 12.02
CA LYS A 80 13.62 2.05 12.48
C LYS A 80 13.41 2.11 13.98
N MET A 81 12.90 1.04 14.59
CA MET A 81 12.69 0.98 16.04
C MET A 81 13.98 0.92 16.84
N ARG A 82 15.09 0.49 16.22
CA ARG A 82 16.43 0.52 16.83
C ARG A 82 17.07 1.90 16.77
N GLU A 83 16.81 2.70 15.72
CA GLU A 83 17.30 4.10 15.62
C GLU A 83 16.75 5.01 16.73
N GLY A 84 15.53 4.74 17.22
CA GLY A 84 14.84 5.55 18.22
C GLY A 84 15.08 5.14 19.67
N ARG A 85 16.02 4.22 19.92
CA ARG A 85 16.45 3.79 21.26
C ARG A 85 17.85 4.28 21.54
#